data_AF-A0A0C3DLY3-F1
#
_entry.id   AF-A0A0C3DLY3-F1
#
_cell.length_a   1.000
_cell.length_b   1.000
_cell.length_c   1.000
_cell.angle_alpha   90.00
_cell.angle_beta   90.00
_cell.angle_gamma   90.00
#
_symmetry.space_group_name_H-M   'P 1'
#
loop_
_entity.id
_entity.type
_entity.pdbx_description
1 polymer ?
#
loop_
_entity_poly.entity_id
_entity_poly.type
_entity_poly.pdbx_seq_one_letter_code
_entity_poly.pdbx_strand_id
1 'polypeptide(L)'
;MGRGAELGETYHPLVRFMGRPREISPKARFWLFMGWLLPTRFNTEPPFDRHDWVVRRPRSSEEVRYVIDYYSAPPTPDGAPVFALDVRPALDSMESMRERLSVGMGDIWETMRERGWGKSSS
;
A
#
# COMPACT_ATOMS: atom_id res chain seq x y z
N MET A 1 16.08 -11.44 -35.36
CA MET A 1 14.95 -10.83 -34.62
C MET A 1 14.56 -11.76 -33.49
N GLY A 2 14.50 -11.31 -32.21
CA GLY A 2 14.05 -12.22 -31.14
C GLY A 2 14.31 -11.81 -29.69
N ARG A 3 14.87 -10.64 -29.39
CA ARG A 3 15.17 -10.20 -28.01
C ARG A 3 14.36 -9.00 -27.49
N GLY A 4 13.50 -8.41 -28.33
CA GLY A 4 12.74 -7.21 -27.98
C GLY A 4 11.38 -7.46 -27.33
N ALA A 5 10.77 -8.62 -27.57
CA ALA A 5 9.42 -8.93 -27.09
C ALA A 5 9.41 -9.39 -25.62
N GLU A 6 10.40 -10.17 -25.17
CA GLU A 6 10.48 -10.67 -23.79
C GLU A 6 10.67 -9.54 -22.75
N LEU A 7 11.43 -8.50 -23.08
CA LEU A 7 11.61 -7.34 -22.20
C LEU A 7 10.30 -6.57 -21.99
N GLY A 8 9.40 -6.57 -22.97
CA GLY A 8 8.11 -5.88 -22.91
C GLY A 8 7.10 -6.56 -21.98
N GLU A 9 7.19 -7.89 -21.80
CA GLU A 9 6.27 -8.64 -20.95
C GLU A 9 6.65 -8.65 -19.46
N THR A 10 7.94 -8.47 -19.13
CA THR A 10 8.42 -8.53 -17.75
C THR A 10 8.76 -7.16 -17.16
N TYR A 11 8.89 -6.13 -17.98
CA TYR A 11 9.25 -4.79 -17.51
C TYR A 11 8.01 -4.03 -17.02
N HIS A 12 8.15 -3.40 -15.86
CA HIS A 12 7.15 -2.51 -15.28
C HIS A 12 7.64 -1.05 -15.42
N PRO A 13 7.33 -0.36 -16.53
CA PRO A 13 7.81 1.00 -16.72
C PRO A 13 7.28 1.93 -15.63
N LEU A 14 8.19 2.63 -14.97
CA LEU A 14 7.85 3.82 -14.19
C LEU A 14 7.46 4.92 -15.18
N VAL A 15 6.17 5.23 -15.24
CA VAL A 15 5.60 6.25 -16.12
C VAL A 15 5.83 7.64 -15.54
N ARG A 16 5.63 7.79 -14.22
CA ARG A 16 5.76 9.09 -13.54
C ARG A 16 6.22 8.93 -12.11
N PHE A 17 7.11 9.82 -11.68
CA PHE A 17 7.54 9.99 -10.30
C PHE A 17 7.19 11.41 -9.86
N MET A 18 6.50 11.55 -8.73
CA MET A 18 6.06 12.85 -8.21
C MET A 18 6.21 12.91 -6.70
N GLY A 19 7.05 13.83 -6.21
CA GLY A 19 7.12 14.18 -4.79
C GLY A 19 5.88 14.98 -4.37
N ARG A 20 5.30 14.62 -3.22
CA ARG A 20 4.15 15.29 -2.61
C ARG A 20 4.40 15.56 -1.11
N PRO A 21 5.50 16.26 -0.76
CA PRO A 21 5.96 16.39 0.63
C PRO A 21 4.99 17.14 1.55
N ARG A 22 4.05 17.93 0.99
CA ARG A 22 3.04 18.67 1.76
C ARG A 22 1.67 17.99 1.82
N GLU A 23 1.53 16.79 1.25
CA GLU A 23 0.24 16.13 1.16
C GLU A 23 0.18 14.86 2.00
N ILE A 24 -0.76 14.82 2.95
CA ILE A 24 -1.03 13.61 3.73
C ILE A 24 -1.98 12.70 2.95
N SER A 25 -1.59 11.44 2.76
CA SER A 25 -2.40 10.42 2.08
C SER A 25 -3.70 10.10 2.85
N PRO A 26 -4.77 9.59 2.19
CA PRO A 26 -6.01 9.25 2.88
C PRO A 26 -5.85 8.26 4.03
N LYS A 27 -5.00 7.23 3.86
CA LYS A 27 -4.68 6.25 4.93
C LYS A 27 -3.94 6.92 6.10
N ALA A 28 -2.96 7.79 5.82
CA ALA A 28 -2.25 8.52 6.86
C ALA A 28 -3.21 9.45 7.64
N ARG A 29 -4.13 10.15 6.95
CA ARG A 29 -5.18 10.97 7.60
C ARG A 29 -6.04 10.14 8.54
N PHE A 30 -6.45 8.95 8.11
CA PHE A 30 -7.22 8.03 8.96
C PHE A 30 -6.42 7.61 10.21
N TRP A 31 -5.16 7.22 10.04
CA TRP A 31 -4.32 6.84 11.18
C TRP A 31 -4.06 7.99 12.15
N LEU A 32 -3.83 9.21 11.65
CA LEU A 32 -3.68 10.40 12.49
C LEU A 32 -4.97 10.70 13.26
N PHE A 33 -6.13 10.54 12.63
CA PHE A 33 -7.42 10.67 13.32
C PHE A 33 -7.57 9.60 14.42
N MET A 34 -7.18 8.35 14.15
CA MET A 34 -7.19 7.29 15.16
C MET A 34 -6.17 7.53 16.28
N GLY A 35 -5.00 8.11 15.97
CA GLY A 35 -4.01 8.57 16.95
C GLY A 35 -4.53 9.70 17.83
N TRP A 36 -5.31 10.61 17.25
CA TRP A 36 -6.00 11.63 18.04
C TRP A 36 -7.05 11.03 18.99
N LEU A 37 -7.83 10.04 18.52
CA LEU A 37 -8.88 9.40 19.33
C LEU A 37 -8.31 8.45 20.41
N LEU A 38 -7.24 7.72 20.09
CA LEU A 38 -6.64 6.67 20.93
C LEU A 38 -5.10 6.76 20.87
N PRO A 39 -4.50 7.79 21.48
CA PRO A 39 -3.07 8.11 21.32
C PRO A 39 -2.12 7.05 21.87
N THR A 40 -2.57 6.23 22.82
CA THR A 40 -1.77 5.13 23.37
C THR A 40 -1.72 3.90 22.45
N ARG A 41 -2.55 3.85 21.40
CA ARG A 41 -2.70 2.69 20.51
C ARG A 41 -2.19 2.95 19.09
N PHE A 42 -2.24 4.19 18.62
CA PHE A 42 -1.93 4.53 17.23
C PHE A 42 -0.87 5.62 17.13
N ASN A 43 -0.11 5.58 16.03
CA ASN A 43 0.87 6.60 15.71
C ASN A 43 0.21 7.97 15.49
N THR A 44 0.83 9.01 16.01
CA THR A 44 0.40 10.41 15.88
C THR A 44 1.29 11.23 14.96
N GLU A 45 2.41 10.67 14.49
CA GLU A 45 3.32 11.36 13.59
C GLU A 45 2.93 11.16 12.11
N PRO A 46 2.77 12.25 11.34
CA PRO A 46 2.51 12.16 9.90
C PRO A 46 3.75 11.67 9.15
N PRO A 47 3.60 11.18 7.91
CA PRO A 47 4.76 10.90 7.08
C PRO A 47 5.51 12.20 6.80
N PHE A 48 6.84 12.17 6.95
CA PHE A 48 7.69 13.34 6.73
C PHE A 48 7.97 13.57 5.24
N ASP A 49 7.79 12.54 4.42
CA ASP A 49 7.94 12.60 2.97
C ASP A 49 6.95 11.64 2.30
N ARG A 50 6.33 12.10 1.21
CA ARG A 50 5.38 11.30 0.42
C ARG A 50 5.74 11.39 -1.04
N HIS A 51 5.70 10.24 -1.70
CA HIS A 51 5.92 10.10 -3.12
C HIS A 51 4.80 9.32 -3.80
N ASP A 52 4.45 9.74 -5.01
CA ASP A 52 3.50 9.06 -5.88
C ASP A 52 4.20 8.54 -7.13
N TRP A 53 4.14 7.22 -7.35
CA TRP A 53 4.75 6.55 -8.50
C TRP A 53 3.66 6.00 -9.39
N VAL A 54 3.65 6.32 -10.68
CA VAL A 54 2.74 5.70 -11.64
C VAL A 54 3.52 4.66 -12.42
N VAL A 55 3.07 3.42 -12.36
CA VAL A 55 3.68 2.27 -13.03
C VAL A 55 2.68 1.72 -14.03
N ARG A 56 3.14 1.40 -15.24
CA ARG A 56 2.30 0.74 -16.24
C ARG A 56 2.40 -0.78 -16.07
N ARG A 57 1.26 -1.47 -16.08
CA ARG A 57 1.25 -2.92 -16.04
C ARG A 57 1.77 -3.48 -17.38
N PRO A 58 2.45 -4.65 -17.40
CA PRO A 58 2.99 -5.21 -18.64
C PRO A 58 1.90 -5.87 -19.50
N ARG A 59 0.93 -6.52 -18.85
CA ARG A 59 -0.15 -7.28 -19.52
C ARG A 59 -1.39 -6.46 -19.83
N SER A 60 -1.59 -5.35 -19.13
CA SER A 60 -2.63 -4.37 -19.41
C SER A 60 -1.94 -3.02 -19.55
N SER A 61 -2.27 -2.23 -20.56
CA SER A 61 -1.76 -0.85 -20.70
C SER A 61 -2.30 0.11 -19.61
N GLU A 62 -2.71 -0.44 -18.47
CA GLU A 62 -3.25 0.25 -17.31
C GLU A 62 -2.12 0.92 -16.52
N GLU A 63 -2.34 2.16 -16.13
CA GLU A 63 -1.46 2.92 -15.26
C GLU A 63 -1.96 2.85 -13.82
N VAL A 64 -1.14 2.26 -12.95
CA VAL A 64 -1.44 2.13 -11.52
C VAL A 64 -0.57 3.12 -10.75
N ARG A 65 -1.21 4.01 -10.00
CA ARG A 65 -0.51 4.89 -9.07
C ARG A 65 -0.24 4.16 -7.75
N TYR A 66 0.96 4.31 -7.22
CA TYR A 66 1.40 3.89 -5.90
C TYR A 66 1.68 5.12 -5.05
N VAL A 67 1.30 5.04 -3.78
CA VAL A 67 1.64 6.00 -2.74
C VAL A 67 2.72 5.37 -1.86
N ILE A 68 3.76 6.14 -1.60
CA ILE A 68 4.87 5.78 -0.73
C ILE A 68 4.96 6.84 0.35
N ASP A 69 4.62 6.47 1.57
CA ASP A 69 4.74 7.33 2.74
C ASP A 69 5.96 6.91 3.57
N TYR A 70 6.83 7.87 3.89
CA TYR A 70 8.00 7.68 4.75
C TYR A 70 7.71 8.19 6.16
N TYR A 71 7.92 7.33 7.15
CA TYR A 71 7.70 7.64 8.56
C TYR A 71 8.99 7.55 9.35
N SER A 72 9.13 8.42 10.35
CA SER A 72 10.19 8.32 11.34
C SER A 72 10.04 7.00 12.10
N ALA A 73 11.16 6.33 12.36
CA ALA A 73 11.21 5.20 13.26
C ALA A 73 12.23 5.48 14.38
N PRO A 74 12.10 4.83 15.55
CA PRO A 74 13.09 4.95 16.59
C PRO A 74 14.49 4.63 16.05
N PRO A 75 15.52 5.42 16.41
CA PRO A 75 16.88 5.16 15.97
C PRO A 75 17.35 3.80 16.51
N THR A 76 18.32 3.22 15.80
CA THR A 76 19.01 2.03 16.29
C THR A 76 19.74 2.30 17.62
N PRO A 77 20.13 1.26 18.38
CA PRO A 77 20.96 1.44 19.59
C PRO A 77 22.24 2.24 19.34
N ASP A 78 22.79 2.17 18.12
CA ASP A 78 23.99 2.90 17.70
C ASP A 78 23.70 4.33 17.24
N GLY A 79 22.43 4.79 17.35
CA GLY A 79 22.00 6.13 17.00
C GLY A 79 21.76 6.37 15.50
N ALA A 80 21.91 5.35 14.65
CA ALA A 80 21.65 5.51 13.23
C ALA A 80 20.15 5.78 12.98
N PRO A 81 19.81 6.76 12.12
CA PRO A 81 18.43 7.09 11.78
C PRO A 81 17.79 5.93 11.03
N VAL A 82 16.54 5.61 11.38
CA VAL A 82 15.74 4.57 10.73
C VAL A 82 14.43 5.20 10.29
N PHE A 83 13.92 4.76 9.15
CA PHE A 83 12.61 5.15 8.64
C PHE A 83 11.83 3.91 8.21
N ALA A 84 10.51 3.97 8.38
CA ALA A 84 9.58 2.96 7.92
C ALA A 84 8.91 3.43 6.63
N LEU A 85 8.68 2.50 5.70
CA LEU A 85 8.00 2.79 4.43
C LEU A 85 6.65 2.08 4.39
N ASP A 86 5.61 2.82 4.06
CA ASP A 86 4.30 2.27 3.70
C ASP A 86 4.09 2.47 2.20
N VAL A 87 4.31 1.40 1.43
CA VAL A 87 4.15 1.36 -0.03
C VAL A 87 2.86 0.64 -0.36
N ARG A 88 1.95 1.32 -1.07
CA ARG A 88 0.67 0.73 -1.47
C ARG A 88 0.16 1.34 -2.75
N PRO A 89 -0.60 0.60 -3.57
CA PRO A 89 -1.26 1.23 -4.70
C PRO A 89 -2.36 2.18 -4.20
N ALA A 90 -2.53 3.30 -4.87
CA ALA A 90 -3.42 4.37 -4.51
C ALA A 90 -4.90 3.93 -4.65
N LEU A 91 -5.80 4.56 -3.90
CA LEU A 91 -7.25 4.29 -3.95
C LEU A 91 -7.92 5.32 -4.85
N ASP A 92 -7.58 5.26 -6.13
CA ASP A 92 -7.92 6.32 -7.09
C ASP A 92 -9.24 6.08 -7.82
N SER A 93 -9.70 4.82 -7.82
CA SER A 93 -10.97 4.42 -8.41
C SER A 93 -11.78 3.54 -7.46
N MET A 94 -13.11 3.71 -7.48
CA MET A 94 -14.06 2.87 -6.75
C MET A 94 -13.92 1.39 -7.13
N GLU A 95 -13.57 1.10 -8.39
CA GLU A 95 -13.29 -0.24 -8.88
C GLU A 95 -12.05 -0.85 -8.21
N SER A 96 -10.94 -0.12 -8.14
CA SER A 96 -9.71 -0.59 -7.46
C SER A 96 -9.93 -0.84 -5.96
N MET A 97 -10.85 -0.10 -5.35
CA MET A 97 -11.22 -0.30 -3.95
C MET A 97 -12.08 -1.56 -3.79
N ARG A 98 -13.05 -1.79 -4.68
CA ARG A 98 -13.91 -2.99 -4.67
C ARG A 98 -13.10 -4.27 -4.92
N GLU A 99 -12.18 -4.26 -5.88
CA GLU A 99 -11.33 -5.41 -6.18
C GLU A 99 -10.43 -5.79 -5.00
N ARG A 100 -9.88 -4.80 -4.27
CA ARG A 100 -9.08 -5.08 -3.07
C ARG A 100 -9.92 -5.55 -1.89
N LEU A 101 -11.12 -5.01 -1.75
CA LEU A 101 -12.07 -5.50 -0.76
C LEU A 101 -12.49 -6.94 -1.07
N SER A 102 -12.71 -7.30 -2.34
CA SER A 102 -13.08 -8.67 -2.71
C SER A 102 -11.94 -9.66 -2.50
N VAL A 103 -10.70 -9.31 -2.87
CA VAL A 103 -9.52 -10.16 -2.60
C VAL A 103 -9.29 -10.33 -1.10
N GLY A 104 -9.27 -9.22 -0.35
CA GLY A 104 -9.07 -9.28 1.11
C GLY A 104 -10.18 -10.02 1.85
N MET A 105 -11.44 -9.86 1.42
CA MET A 105 -12.57 -10.59 2.01
C MET A 105 -12.52 -12.08 1.64
N GLY A 106 -12.07 -12.42 0.42
CA GLY A 106 -11.85 -13.79 -0.02
C GLY A 106 -10.81 -14.49 0.85
N ASP A 107 -9.64 -13.90 1.02
CA ASP A 107 -8.56 -14.47 1.83
C ASP A 107 -8.96 -14.62 3.30
N ILE A 108 -9.68 -13.65 3.87
CA ILE A 108 -10.22 -13.73 5.24
C ILE A 108 -11.26 -14.85 5.35
N TRP A 109 -12.14 -14.99 4.36
CA TRP A 109 -13.18 -16.03 4.32
C TRP A 109 -12.58 -17.43 4.16
N GLU A 110 -11.57 -17.58 3.31
CA GLU A 110 -10.79 -18.82 3.15
C GLU A 110 -10.07 -19.16 4.46
N THR A 111 -9.36 -18.18 5.05
CA THR A 111 -8.67 -18.34 6.33
C THR A 111 -9.65 -18.69 7.46
N MET A 112 -10.85 -18.10 7.50
CA MET A 112 -11.89 -18.43 8.49
C MET A 112 -12.50 -19.81 8.25
N ARG A 113 -12.67 -20.23 6.99
CA ARG A 113 -13.13 -21.57 6.61
C ARG A 113 -12.12 -22.63 7.02
N GLU A 114 -10.84 -22.39 6.79
CA GLU A 114 -9.73 -23.25 7.20
C GLU A 114 -9.55 -23.31 8.72
N ARG A 115 -9.77 -22.19 9.42
CA ARG A 115 -9.77 -22.12 10.89
C ARG A 115 -11.01 -22.71 11.57
N GLY A 116 -11.94 -23.28 10.79
CA GLY A 116 -12.93 -24.22 11.29
C GLY A 116 -14.26 -23.63 11.81
N TRP A 117 -14.61 -22.38 11.49
CA TRP A 117 -15.94 -21.82 11.83
C TRP A 117 -17.08 -22.34 10.93
N GLY A 118 -17.00 -23.60 10.46
CA GLY A 118 -17.96 -24.16 9.50
C GLY A 118 -18.25 -25.64 9.68
N LYS A 119 -17.79 -26.28 10.77
CA LYS A 119 -18.32 -27.59 11.16
C LYS A 119 -19.55 -27.38 12.03
N SER A 120 -20.72 -27.33 11.41
CA SER A 120 -21.95 -27.65 12.14
C SER A 120 -21.87 -29.12 12.55
N SER A 121 -21.71 -29.38 13.84
CA SER A 121 -22.03 -30.69 14.40
C SER A 121 -23.55 -30.82 14.48
N SER A 122 -24.07 -31.77 13.71
CA SER A 122 -25.39 -32.43 13.77
C SER A 122 -26.66 -31.58 13.65
#